data_AF-A0A0G3GY08-F1
#
_entry.id   AF-A0A0G3GY08-F1
#
_cell.length_a   1.000
_cell.length_b   1.000
_cell.length_c   1.000
_cell.angle_alpha   90.00
_cell.angle_beta   90.00
_cell.angle_gamma   90.00
#
_symmetry.space_group_name_H-M   'P 1'
#
loop_
_entity.id
_entity.type
_entity.pdbx_description
1 polymer ?
#
loop_
_entity_poly.entity_id
_entity_poly.type
_entity_poly.pdbx_seq_one_letter_code
_entity_poly.pdbx_strand_id
1 'polypeptide(L)'
;MAGRTRPAQFFLCISLAVSFFAFLVPVLFTELFPGTVAGFVVVTLPLGLIATALGYWARSINAMWFGLVAGLSPVFFGWLYFILGVSQ
;
A
#
# COMPACT_ATOMS: atom_id res chain seq x y z
N MET A 1 32.01 11.99 -10.55
CA MET A 1 30.99 12.17 -9.49
C MET A 1 29.93 11.07 -9.57
N ALA A 2 30.31 9.80 -9.40
CA ALA A 2 29.41 8.65 -9.52
C ALA A 2 29.32 7.94 -8.16
N GLY A 3 28.16 7.99 -7.50
CA GLY A 3 27.98 7.34 -6.20
C GLY A 3 26.76 7.78 -5.39
N ARG A 4 26.13 8.91 -5.72
CA ARG A 4 25.01 9.48 -4.94
C ARG A 4 23.59 8.99 -5.31
N THR A 5 23.42 8.21 -6.37
CA THR A 5 22.08 7.76 -6.84
C THR A 5 21.58 6.46 -6.22
N ARG A 6 22.48 5.62 -5.69
CA ARG A 6 22.14 4.29 -5.12
C ARG A 6 21.13 4.31 -3.97
N PRO A 7 21.20 5.22 -2.98
CA PRO A 7 20.28 5.16 -1.84
C PRO A 7 18.86 5.58 -2.25
N ALA A 8 18.70 6.61 -3.09
CA ALA A 8 17.37 7.04 -3.54
C ALA A 8 16.67 5.98 -4.40
N GLN A 9 17.41 5.31 -5.29
CA GLN A 9 16.87 4.20 -6.07
C GLN A 9 16.48 3.00 -5.19
N PHE A 10 17.26 2.70 -4.16
CA PHE A 10 16.94 1.64 -3.21
C PHE A 10 15.64 1.93 -2.46
N PHE A 11 15.46 3.15 -1.92
CA PHE A 11 14.21 3.55 -1.28
C PHE A 11 13.02 3.54 -2.23
N LEU A 12 13.22 3.91 -3.49
CA LEU A 12 12.18 3.88 -4.51
C LEU A 12 11.72 2.45 -4.81
N CYS A 13 12.66 1.51 -4.98
CA CYS A 13 12.34 0.10 -5.19
C CYS A 13 11.59 -0.50 -3.98
N ILE A 14 12.02 -0.18 -2.75
CA ILE A 14 11.33 -0.66 -1.54
C ILE A 14 9.94 -0.04 -1.45
N SER A 15 9.81 1.27 -1.70
CA SER A 15 8.52 1.96 -1.71
C SER A 15 7.54 1.27 -2.66
N LEU A 16 7.95 1.02 -3.91
CA LEU A 16 7.13 0.32 -4.89
C LEU A 16 6.80 -1.12 -4.48
N ALA A 17 7.77 -1.87 -3.95
CA ALA A 17 7.56 -3.24 -3.48
C ALA A 17 6.56 -3.30 -2.32
N VAL A 18 6.69 -2.39 -1.34
CA VAL A 18 5.78 -2.30 -0.20
C VAL A 18 4.40 -1.83 -0.64
N SER A 19 4.29 -0.89 -1.59
CA SER A 19 3.00 -0.51 -2.19
C SER A 19 2.32 -1.68 -2.87
N PHE A 20 3.05 -2.45 -3.69
CA PHE A 20 2.50 -3.63 -4.36
C PHE A 20 2.05 -4.69 -3.37
N PHE A 21 2.87 -4.95 -2.35
CA PHE A 21 2.53 -5.90 -1.30
C PHE A 21 1.30 -5.44 -0.52
N ALA A 22 1.23 -4.18 -0.09
CA ALA A 22 0.07 -3.62 0.60
C ALA A 22 -1.21 -3.75 -0.23
N PHE A 23 -1.15 -3.55 -1.55
CA PHE A 23 -2.30 -3.71 -2.43
C PHE A 23 -2.70 -5.18 -2.61
N LEU A 24 -1.74 -6.11 -2.68
CA LEU A 24 -1.99 -7.53 -2.94
C LEU A 24 -2.36 -8.34 -1.68
N VAL A 25 -1.92 -7.92 -0.49
CA VAL A 25 -2.18 -8.65 0.78
C VAL A 25 -3.65 -9.02 0.97
N PRO A 26 -4.62 -8.12 0.76
CA PRO A 26 -6.04 -8.46 0.90
C PRO A 26 -6.52 -9.56 -0.04
N VAL A 27 -5.91 -9.65 -1.24
CA VAL A 27 -6.27 -10.61 -2.28
C VAL A 27 -5.58 -11.96 -2.07
N LEU A 28 -4.33 -11.94 -1.61
CA LEU A 28 -3.53 -13.15 -1.40
C LEU A 28 -3.90 -13.87 -0.09
N PHE A 29 -4.36 -13.13 0.91
CA PHE A 29 -4.60 -13.65 2.26
C PHE A 29 -6.05 -13.43 2.70
N THR A 30 -7.01 -13.71 1.83
CA THR A 30 -8.45 -13.60 2.12
C THR A 30 -8.88 -14.43 3.33
N GLU A 31 -8.22 -15.57 3.57
CA GLU A 31 -8.52 -16.46 4.70
C GLU A 31 -8.00 -15.96 6.06
N LEU A 32 -6.97 -15.10 6.06
CA LEU A 32 -6.44 -14.49 7.30
C LEU A 32 -7.31 -13.34 7.81
N PHE A 33 -8.17 -12.78 6.94
CA PHE A 33 -9.03 -11.64 7.24
C PHE A 33 -10.47 -11.93 6.80
N PRO A 34 -11.15 -12.93 7.39
CA PRO A 34 -12.50 -13.30 6.99
C PRO A 34 -13.45 -12.12 7.25
N GLY A 35 -14.07 -11.62 6.18
CA GLY A 35 -15.19 -10.68 6.20
C GLY A 35 -14.94 -9.28 6.80
N THR A 36 -13.73 -8.98 7.30
CA THR A 36 -13.50 -7.75 8.07
C THR A 36 -12.61 -6.77 7.31
N VAL A 37 -13.26 -5.75 6.73
CA VAL A 37 -12.61 -4.52 6.23
C VAL A 37 -11.61 -3.96 7.25
N ALA A 38 -11.91 -4.11 8.54
CA ALA A 38 -11.02 -3.73 9.64
C ALA A 38 -9.66 -4.44 9.62
N GLY A 39 -9.62 -5.75 9.36
CA GLY A 39 -8.36 -6.51 9.29
C GLY A 39 -7.47 -6.04 8.13
N PHE A 40 -8.10 -5.76 6.98
CA PHE A 40 -7.40 -5.21 5.83
C PHE A 40 -6.80 -3.83 6.14
N VAL A 41 -7.60 -2.90 6.68
CA VAL A 41 -7.15 -1.54 7.03
C VAL A 41 -5.97 -1.58 8.01
N VAL A 42 -6.02 -2.45 9.03
CA VAL A 42 -4.96 -2.55 10.05
C VAL A 42 -3.61 -2.94 9.46
N VAL A 43 -3.56 -3.72 8.38
CA VAL A 43 -2.29 -4.18 7.78
C VAL A 43 -1.83 -3.28 6.65
N THR A 44 -2.72 -2.92 5.74
CA THR A 44 -2.40 -2.21 4.51
C THR A 44 -2.19 -0.71 4.71
N LEU A 45 -2.88 -0.08 5.67
CA LEU A 45 -2.73 1.35 5.94
C LEU A 45 -1.35 1.69 6.51
N PRO A 46 -0.80 0.96 7.50
CA PRO A 46 0.59 1.15 7.94
C PRO A 46 1.60 0.90 6.82
N LEU A 47 1.40 -0.15 6.01
CA LEU A 47 2.30 -0.47 4.89
C LEU A 47 2.28 0.63 3.81
N GLY A 48 1.10 1.16 3.49
CA GLY A 48 0.96 2.29 2.56
C GLY A 48 1.63 3.58 3.08
N LEU A 49 1.51 3.86 4.38
CA LEU A 49 2.23 4.99 5.01
C LEU A 49 3.74 4.80 4.97
N ILE A 50 4.24 3.60 5.27
CA ILE A 50 5.67 3.27 5.17
C ILE A 50 6.15 3.44 3.73
N ALA A 51 5.41 2.92 2.73
CA ALA A 51 5.74 3.10 1.32
C ALA A 51 5.76 4.57 0.91
N THR A 52 4.81 5.37 1.39
CA THR A 52 4.75 6.81 1.12
C THR A 52 5.95 7.56 1.72
N ALA A 53 6.31 7.23 2.98
CA ALA A 53 7.48 7.81 3.64
C ALA A 53 8.79 7.46 2.93
N LEU A 54 8.93 6.22 2.45
CA LEU A 54 10.07 5.78 1.64
C LEU A 54 10.11 6.51 0.28
N GLY A 55 8.95 6.73 -0.35
CA GLY A 55 8.84 7.52 -1.58
C GLY A 55 9.26 8.98 -1.38
N TYR A 56 8.92 9.56 -0.23
CA TYR A 56 9.36 10.90 0.16
C TYR A 56 10.89 10.98 0.31
N TRP A 57 11.50 10.00 0.98
CA TRP A 57 12.97 9.91 1.09
C TRP A 57 13.67 9.66 -0.24
N ALA A 58 13.04 8.92 -1.15
CA ALA A 58 13.49 8.76 -2.53
C ALA A 58 13.31 10.05 -3.37
N ARG A 59 12.65 11.09 -2.83
CA ARG A 59 12.25 12.32 -3.55
C ARG A 59 11.45 12.04 -4.82
N SER A 60 10.65 10.99 -4.81
CA SER A 60 9.83 10.57 -5.95
C SER A 60 8.35 10.75 -5.65
N ILE A 61 7.74 11.75 -6.29
CA ILE A 61 6.30 12.03 -6.12
C ILE A 61 5.44 10.85 -6.57
N ASN A 62 5.87 10.13 -7.61
CA ASN A 62 5.15 8.95 -8.10
C ASN A 62 5.13 7.85 -7.04
N ALA A 63 6.26 7.58 -6.39
CA ALA A 63 6.35 6.56 -5.34
C ALA A 63 5.50 6.95 -4.11
N MET A 64 5.45 8.24 -3.78
CA MET A 64 4.54 8.74 -2.73
C MET A 64 3.07 8.48 -3.08
N TRP A 65 2.65 8.79 -4.31
CA TRP A 65 1.28 8.53 -4.78
C TRP A 65 0.93 7.04 -4.75
N PHE A 66 1.84 6.17 -5.19
CA PHE A 66 1.64 4.72 -5.12
C PHE A 66 1.48 4.23 -3.67
N GLY A 67 2.27 4.74 -2.73
CA GLY A 67 2.12 4.42 -1.31
C GLY A 67 0.76 4.85 -0.75
N LEU A 68 0.31 6.05 -1.10
CA LEU A 68 -0.98 6.61 -0.67
C LEU A 68 -2.16 5.81 -1.22
N VAL A 69 -2.14 5.50 -2.52
CA VAL A 69 -3.18 4.68 -3.17
C VAL A 69 -3.20 3.28 -2.58
N ALA A 70 -2.03 2.67 -2.36
CA ALA A 70 -1.94 1.35 -1.73
C ALA A 70 -2.51 1.35 -0.30
N GLY A 71 -2.21 2.38 0.51
CA GLY A 71 -2.73 2.50 1.87
C GLY A 71 -4.23 2.81 1.96
N LEU A 72 -4.78 3.53 0.97
CA LEU A 72 -6.20 3.85 0.89
C LEU A 72 -7.04 2.79 0.15
N SER A 73 -6.40 1.85 -0.53
CA SER A 73 -7.05 0.74 -1.22
C SER A 73 -8.10 -0.01 -0.38
N PRO A 74 -7.94 -0.27 0.93
CA PRO A 74 -8.93 -1.01 1.72
C PRO A 74 -10.21 -0.22 1.94
N VAL A 75 -10.10 1.10 2.03
CA VAL A 75 -11.26 1.99 2.16
C VAL A 75 -12.07 1.95 0.86
N PHE A 76 -11.38 1.95 -0.28
CA PHE A 76 -12.02 1.82 -1.59
C PHE A 76 -12.69 0.45 -1.77
N PHE A 77 -12.01 -0.64 -1.41
CA PHE A 77 -12.59 -1.98 -1.44
C PHE A 77 -13.75 -2.13 -0.46
N GLY A 78 -13.62 -1.61 0.77
CA GLY A 78 -14.70 -1.60 1.75
C GLY A 78 -15.94 -0.84 1.27
N TRP A 79 -15.74 0.32 0.62
CA TRP A 79 -16.83 1.08 0.00
C TRP A 79 -17.48 0.33 -1.17
N LEU A 80 -16.69 -0.35 -2.01
CA LEU A 80 -17.20 -1.22 -3.08
C LEU A 80 -18.04 -2.37 -2.50
N TYR A 81 -17.59 -3.05 -1.45
CA TYR A 81 -18.36 -4.12 -0.80
C TYR A 81 -19.68 -3.61 -0.23
N PHE A 82 -19.67 -2.43 0.39
CA PHE A 82 -20.87 -1.79 0.92
C PHE A 82 -21.90 -1.45 -0.17
N ILE A 83 -21.46 -0.86 -1.29
CA ILE A 83 -22.35 -0.51 -2.41
C ILE A 83 -22.87 -1.73 -3.16
N LEU A 84 -22.03 -2.74 -3.34
CA LEU A 84 -22.39 -3.96 -4.07
C LEU A 84 -23.32 -4.87 -3.27
N GLY A 85 -23.71 -4.48 -2.05
CA GLY A 85 -24.65 -5.25 -1.22
C GLY A 85 -24.09 -6.62 -0.83
N VAL A 86 -22.76 -6.80 -0.90
CA VAL A 86 -22.08 -7.98 -0.37
C VAL A 86 -22.03 -7.78 1.15
N SER A 87 -23.18 -7.90 1.78
CA SER A 87 -23.29 -8.13 3.21
C SER A 87 -22.70 -9.51 3.48
N GLN A 88 -21.49 -9.54 4.02
CA GLN A 88 -21.05 -10.69 4.79
C GLN A 88 -21.82 -10.70 6.11
#